data_AF-A0AAD6PJJ8-F1
#
_entry.id   AF-A0AAD6PJJ8-F1
#
_cell.length_a   1.000
_cell.length_b   1.000
_cell.length_c   1.000
_cell.angle_alpha   90.00
_cell.angle_beta   90.00
_cell.angle_gamma   90.00
#
_symmetry.space_group_name_H-M   'P 1'
#
loop_
_entity.id
_entity.type
_entity.pdbx_description
1 polymer ?
#
loop_
_entity_poly.entity_id
_entity_poly.type
_entity_poly.pdbx_seq_one_letter_code
_entity_poly.pdbx_strand_id
1 'polypeptide(L)'
;MPCHLHPSSALYGLGYTPDYVVYHELILTTKEYMQCATAVEPHWLAEMGPMFFSVKDSDTSMLEHKRKQKEEKTAMEEEMENLRKVQAETDRDGKEKEREKRSKHQQQVSMPGLKKGSSTYLRPKKLGFVNVKLFCTTGQLLPAPGRK
;
A
#
# COMPACT_ATOMS: atom_id res chain seq x y z
N MET A 1 -41.58 18.31 -1.19
CA MET A 1 -42.82 18.82 -0.59
C MET A 1 -42.40 19.67 0.59
N PRO A 2 -42.33 21.01 0.43
CA PRO A 2 -41.86 21.91 1.49
C PRO A 2 -42.94 22.03 2.57
N CYS A 3 -42.64 21.57 3.79
CA CYS A 3 -43.55 21.62 4.92
C CYS A 3 -43.09 22.66 5.96
N HIS A 4 -44.05 23.31 6.63
CA HIS A 4 -43.79 24.34 7.63
C HIS A 4 -44.18 23.87 9.03
N LEU A 5 -43.54 24.47 10.05
CA LEU A 5 -43.96 24.27 11.43
C LEU A 5 -45.29 24.97 11.68
N HIS A 6 -46.23 24.28 12.35
CA HIS A 6 -47.47 24.89 12.79
C HIS A 6 -47.18 25.99 13.85
N PRO A 7 -47.86 27.15 13.83
CA PRO A 7 -47.60 28.23 14.79
C PRO A 7 -47.85 27.83 16.26
N SER A 8 -48.70 26.83 16.51
CA SER A 8 -48.90 26.28 17.86
C SER A 8 -47.81 25.29 18.29
N SER A 9 -46.86 24.94 17.41
CA SER A 9 -45.74 24.07 17.78
C SER A 9 -44.73 24.82 18.65
N ALA A 10 -44.16 24.13 19.63
CA ALA A 10 -43.16 24.71 20.53
C ALA A 10 -41.88 25.16 19.78
N LEU A 11 -41.56 24.51 18.66
CA LEU A 11 -40.37 24.82 17.87
C LEU A 11 -40.49 26.11 17.05
N TYR A 12 -41.71 26.63 16.82
CA TYR A 12 -41.94 27.80 15.97
C TYR A 12 -41.27 29.08 16.52
N GLY A 13 -41.04 29.15 17.84
CA GLY A 13 -40.45 30.31 18.52
C GLY A 13 -38.92 30.32 18.66
N LEU A 14 -38.21 29.29 18.19
CA LEU A 14 -36.77 29.13 18.45
C LEU A 14 -35.87 29.96 17.53
N GLY A 15 -36.39 30.54 16.44
CA GLY A 15 -35.62 31.35 15.48
C GLY A 15 -34.71 30.55 14.54
N TYR A 16 -34.56 29.24 14.77
CA TYR A 16 -33.95 28.29 13.87
C TYR A 16 -34.80 27.01 13.82
N THR A 17 -34.77 26.31 12.69
CA THR A 17 -35.41 25.00 12.54
C THR A 17 -34.35 23.92 12.62
N PRO A 18 -34.50 22.92 13.50
CA PRO A 18 -33.56 21.80 13.55
C PRO A 18 -33.62 20.97 12.26
N ASP A 19 -32.50 20.35 11.90
CA ASP A 19 -32.37 19.57 10.66
C ASP A 19 -33.22 18.30 10.64
N TYR A 20 -33.42 17.69 11.82
CA TYR A 20 -34.19 16.46 12.00
C TYR A 20 -35.32 16.68 13.01
N VAL A 21 -36.55 16.39 12.58
CA VAL A 21 -37.78 16.63 13.34
C VAL A 21 -38.73 15.46 13.18
N VAL A 22 -39.38 15.07 14.27
CA VAL A 22 -40.50 14.11 14.28
C VAL A 22 -41.78 14.86 14.61
N TYR A 23 -42.85 14.62 13.84
CA TYR A 23 -44.16 15.23 14.03
C TYR A 23 -45.21 14.18 14.38
N HIS A 24 -46.26 14.59 15.10
CA HIS A 24 -47.36 13.69 15.44
C HIS A 24 -48.41 13.61 14.32
N GLU A 25 -48.76 14.77 13.76
CA GLU A 25 -49.79 14.91 12.73
C GLU A 25 -49.33 15.86 11.64
N LEU A 26 -49.77 15.59 10.41
CA LEU A 26 -49.55 16.43 9.25
C LEU A 26 -50.89 16.99 8.77
N ILE A 27 -51.07 18.30 8.88
CA ILE A 27 -52.27 18.99 8.41
C ILE A 27 -52.07 19.37 6.93
N LEU A 28 -52.80 18.68 6.04
CA LEU A 28 -52.81 18.93 4.61
C LEU A 28 -53.97 19.88 4.25
N THR A 29 -53.71 21.18 4.15
CA THR A 29 -54.68 22.19 3.70
C THR A 29 -54.16 22.93 2.47
N THR A 30 -54.18 24.27 2.44
CA THR A 30 -53.53 25.07 1.40
C THR A 30 -52.01 25.11 1.56
N LYS A 31 -51.54 25.00 2.81
CA LYS A 31 -50.13 24.80 3.16
C LYS A 31 -50.06 23.62 4.12
N GLU A 32 -48.97 22.88 4.01
CA GLU A 32 -48.75 21.67 4.81
C GLU A 32 -48.06 22.07 6.11
N TYR A 33 -48.67 21.71 7.24
CA TYR A 33 -48.15 22.05 8.57
C TYR A 33 -47.90 20.81 9.42
N MET A 34 -46.72 20.76 10.03
CA MET A 34 -46.37 19.78 11.06
C MET A 34 -46.90 20.23 12.41
N GLN A 35 -47.77 19.42 13.02
CA GLN A 35 -48.29 19.64 14.36
C GLN A 35 -47.56 18.76 15.39
N CYS A 36 -47.31 19.32 16.57
CA CYS A 36 -46.56 18.67 17.66
C CYS A 36 -45.19 18.15 17.19
N ALA A 37 -44.40 19.04 16.58
CA ALA A 37 -43.05 18.76 16.12
C ALA A 37 -42.03 18.77 17.28
N THR A 38 -41.15 17.77 17.30
CA THR A 38 -40.06 17.62 18.29
C THR A 38 -38.73 17.44 17.57
N ALA A 39 -37.68 18.14 18.03
CA ALA A 39 -36.32 17.98 17.50
C ALA A 39 -35.73 16.66 18.01
N VAL A 40 -35.12 15.88 17.11
CA VAL A 40 -34.59 14.55 17.44
C VAL A 40 -33.21 14.38 16.84
N GLU A 41 -32.32 13.68 17.56
CA GLU A 41 -31.00 13.31 17.04
C GLU A 41 -31.13 12.14 16.04
N PRO A 42 -30.52 12.22 14.85
CA PRO A 42 -30.64 11.18 13.83
C PRO A 42 -30.11 9.81 14.29
N HIS A 43 -29.16 9.79 15.23
CA HIS A 43 -28.61 8.54 15.78
C HIS A 43 -29.69 7.70 16.48
N TRP A 44 -30.58 8.32 17.26
CA TRP A 44 -31.65 7.61 17.97
C TRP A 44 -32.63 6.93 17.01
N LEU A 45 -32.89 7.55 15.85
CA LEU A 45 -33.74 6.95 14.81
C LEU A 45 -33.08 5.72 14.18
N ALA A 46 -31.76 5.76 13.97
CA ALA A 46 -31.01 4.62 13.45
C ALA A 46 -30.97 3.44 14.43
N GLU A 47 -30.87 3.72 15.73
CA GLU A 47 -30.89 2.68 16.78
C GLU A 47 -32.27 2.03 16.92
N MET A 48 -33.35 2.83 16.95
CA MET A 48 -34.72 2.35 17.17
C MET A 48 -35.33 1.71 15.91
N GLY A 49 -34.88 2.12 14.72
CA GLY A 49 -35.45 1.70 13.44
C GLY A 49 -34.38 1.24 12.43
N PRO A 50 -33.59 0.19 12.72
CA PRO A 50 -32.49 -0.25 11.85
C PRO A 50 -32.95 -0.74 10.47
N MET A 51 -34.23 -1.07 10.33
CA MET A 51 -34.83 -1.48 9.04
C MET A 51 -35.17 -0.30 8.13
N PHE A 52 -35.41 0.88 8.69
CA PHE A 52 -35.87 2.06 7.96
C PHE A 52 -34.77 3.10 7.75
N PHE A 53 -33.83 3.18 8.70
CA PHE A 53 -32.78 4.19 8.71
C PHE A 53 -31.40 3.53 8.67
N SER A 54 -30.55 4.04 7.80
CA SER A 54 -29.13 3.67 7.73
C SER A 54 -28.32 4.94 7.88
N VAL A 55 -27.36 4.92 8.81
CA VAL A 55 -26.44 6.03 9.02
C VAL A 55 -25.53 6.12 7.80
N LYS A 56 -25.75 7.11 6.93
CA LYS A 56 -24.84 7.45 5.86
C LYS A 56 -23.89 8.54 6.37
N ASP A 57 -22.66 8.16 6.70
CA ASP A 57 -21.58 9.11 7.00
C ASP A 57 -21.05 9.77 5.69
N SER A 58 -21.91 10.11 4.74
CA SER A 58 -21.53 10.14 3.32
C SER A 58 -20.58 11.26 2.90
N ASP A 59 -20.47 12.36 3.64
CA ASP A 59 -19.67 13.51 3.18
C ASP A 59 -18.38 13.72 3.98
N THR A 60 -18.35 13.38 5.26
CA THR A 60 -17.13 13.41 6.08
C THR A 60 -16.32 12.12 5.94
N SER A 61 -16.97 10.95 5.90
CA SER A 61 -16.25 9.66 5.88
C SER A 61 -15.49 9.43 4.58
N MET A 62 -15.96 9.91 3.43
CA MET A 62 -15.26 9.73 2.15
C MET A 62 -13.94 10.50 2.12
N LEU A 63 -13.94 11.72 2.66
CA LEU A 63 -12.74 12.57 2.77
C LEU A 63 -11.76 12.00 3.79
N GLU A 64 -12.26 11.53 4.93
CA GLU A 64 -11.45 10.90 5.98
C GLU A 64 -10.86 9.57 5.53
N HIS A 65 -11.64 8.72 4.86
CA HIS A 65 -11.18 7.45 4.33
C HIS A 65 -10.11 7.66 3.26
N LYS A 66 -10.28 8.65 2.39
CA LYS A 66 -9.26 9.03 1.39
C LYS A 66 -7.98 9.59 2.03
N ARG A 67 -8.10 10.36 3.11
CA ARG A 67 -6.94 10.83 3.89
C ARG A 67 -6.20 9.67 4.53
N LYS A 68 -6.93 8.78 5.20
CA LYS A 68 -6.35 7.59 5.85
C LYS A 68 -5.64 6.69 4.85
N GLN A 69 -6.26 6.38 3.71
CA GLN A 69 -5.62 5.60 2.64
C GLN A 69 -4.34 6.26 2.11
N LYS A 70 -4.33 7.60 2.00
CA LYS A 70 -3.14 8.33 1.55
C LYS A 70 -2.02 8.26 2.59
N GLU A 71 -2.35 8.47 3.87
CA GLU A 71 -1.41 8.40 4.99
C GLU A 71 -0.81 6.99 5.12
N GLU A 72 -1.64 5.94 5.05
CA GLU A 72 -1.21 4.54 5.06
C GLU A 72 -0.29 4.22 3.88
N LYS A 73 -0.64 4.68 2.67
CA LYS A 73 0.20 4.50 1.48
C LYS A 73 1.57 5.18 1.65
N THR A 74 1.60 6.41 2.15
CA THR A 74 2.86 7.14 2.35
C THR A 74 3.72 6.50 3.44
N ALA A 75 3.12 6.03 4.52
CA ALA A 75 3.83 5.33 5.59
C ALA A 75 4.46 4.03 5.08
N MET A 76 3.73 3.27 4.26
CA MET A 76 4.24 2.03 3.64
C MET A 76 5.41 2.30 2.68
N GLU A 77 5.34 3.38 1.89
CA GLU A 77 6.41 3.76 0.96
C GLU A 77 7.69 4.16 1.71
N GLU A 78 7.55 4.95 2.78
CA GLU A 78 8.67 5.36 3.64
C GLU A 78 9.31 4.16 4.35
N GLU A 79 8.51 3.25 4.88
CA GLU A 79 9.01 2.03 5.52
C GLU A 79 9.79 1.17 4.51
N MET A 80 9.25 0.97 3.30
CA MET A 80 9.92 0.22 2.25
C MET A 80 11.24 0.88 1.80
N GLU A 81 11.29 2.21 1.76
CA GLU A 81 12.51 2.95 1.44
C GLU A 81 13.57 2.82 2.56
N ASN A 82 13.15 2.91 3.82
CA ASN A 82 14.04 2.76 4.96
C ASN A 82 14.64 1.35 5.02
N LEU A 83 13.84 0.30 4.80
CA LEU A 83 14.35 -1.07 4.70
C LEU A 83 15.41 -1.21 3.58
N ARG A 84 15.20 -0.58 2.41
CA ARG A 84 16.17 -0.61 1.31
C ARG A 84 17.48 0.08 1.67
N LYS A 85 17.42 1.22 2.37
CA LYS A 85 18.62 1.95 2.85
C LYS A 85 19.41 1.10 3.84
N VAL A 86 18.73 0.52 4.83
CA VAL A 86 19.35 -0.36 5.83
C VAL A 86 20.00 -1.58 5.17
N GLN A 87 19.32 -2.24 4.23
CA GLN A 87 19.89 -3.39 3.50
C GLN A 87 21.17 -2.98 2.73
N ALA A 88 21.14 -1.85 2.03
CA ALA A 88 22.28 -1.35 1.27
C ALA A 88 23.47 -0.96 2.15
N GLU A 89 23.23 -0.39 3.34
CA GLU A 89 24.28 -0.10 4.32
C GLU A 89 24.87 -1.38 4.91
N THR A 90 24.03 -2.34 5.27
CA THR A 90 24.47 -3.64 5.80
C THR A 90 25.35 -4.37 4.78
N ASP A 91 24.98 -4.34 3.50
CA ASP A 91 25.76 -4.93 2.41
C ASP A 91 27.10 -4.21 2.17
N ARG A 92 27.15 -2.88 2.34
CA ARG A 92 28.38 -2.08 2.22
C ARG A 92 29.34 -2.39 3.38
N ASP A 93 28.82 -2.35 4.60
CA ASP A 93 29.59 -2.62 5.81
C ASP A 93 30.11 -4.08 5.83
N GLY A 94 29.29 -5.03 5.35
CA GLY A 94 29.71 -6.41 5.13
C GLY A 94 30.89 -6.54 4.16
N LYS A 95 30.83 -5.85 3.01
CA LYS A 95 31.92 -5.83 2.01
C LYS A 95 33.20 -5.18 2.54
N GLU A 96 33.09 -4.12 3.34
CA GLU A 96 34.25 -3.47 3.97
C GLU A 96 34.90 -4.37 5.01
N LYS A 97 34.11 -4.99 5.90
CA LYS A 97 34.60 -5.97 6.88
C LYS A 97 35.26 -7.17 6.21
N GLU A 98 34.74 -7.64 5.08
CA GLU A 98 35.36 -8.73 4.30
C GLU A 98 36.71 -8.30 3.71
N ARG A 99 36.78 -7.09 3.12
CA ARG A 99 38.03 -6.52 2.57
C ARG A 99 39.10 -6.34 3.64
N GLU A 100 38.72 -5.83 4.81
CA GLU A 100 39.64 -5.63 5.93
C GLU A 100 40.17 -6.97 6.47
N LYS A 101 39.28 -7.97 6.65
CA LYS A 101 39.68 -9.33 7.03
C LYS A 101 40.64 -9.95 6.01
N ARG A 102 40.38 -9.77 4.71
CA ARG A 102 41.25 -10.27 3.64
C ARG A 102 42.62 -9.60 3.67
N SER A 103 42.69 -8.29 3.94
CA SER A 103 43.95 -7.54 4.08
C SER A 103 44.75 -8.00 5.31
N LYS A 104 44.10 -8.15 6.48
CA LYS A 104 44.74 -8.66 7.71
C LYS A 104 45.27 -10.08 7.53
N HIS A 105 44.48 -10.97 6.91
CA HIS A 105 44.92 -12.33 6.61
C HIS A 105 46.12 -12.36 5.68
N GLN A 106 46.16 -11.50 4.66
CA GLN A 106 47.30 -11.39 3.74
C GLN A 106 48.57 -10.85 4.43
N GLN A 107 48.44 -9.92 5.38
CA GLN A 107 49.57 -9.42 6.18
C GLN A 107 50.13 -10.47 7.16
N GLN A 108 49.29 -11.39 7.66
CA GLN A 108 49.70 -12.48 8.54
C GLN A 108 50.52 -13.57 7.81
N VAL A 109 50.43 -13.68 6.48
CA VAL A 109 51.26 -14.60 5.67
C VAL A 109 52.62 -13.96 5.38
N SER A 110 53.52 -13.96 6.37
CA SER A 110 54.96 -13.81 6.12
C SER A 110 55.57 -15.20 6.07
N MET A 111 55.96 -15.68 4.88
CA MET A 111 56.65 -16.98 4.74
C MET A 111 58.10 -16.87 5.23
N PRO A 112 58.54 -17.59 6.29
CA PRO A 112 59.94 -17.81 6.55
C PRO A 112 60.39 -19.03 5.74
N GLY A 113 61.31 -18.83 4.78
CA GLY A 113 62.05 -19.93 4.16
C GLY A 113 61.49 -20.45 2.84
N LEU A 114 61.66 -19.66 1.76
CA LEU A 114 61.60 -20.22 0.41
C LEU A 114 63.01 -20.71 0.02
N LYS A 115 63.26 -22.02 0.14
CA LYS A 115 64.48 -22.64 -0.40
C LYS A 115 64.28 -22.90 -1.89
N LYS A 116 65.20 -22.38 -2.70
CA LYS A 116 65.24 -22.49 -4.16
C LYS A 116 65.58 -23.94 -4.53
N GLY A 117 64.68 -24.66 -5.19
CA GLY A 117 65.04 -25.92 -5.86
C GLY A 117 63.90 -26.93 -6.00
N SER A 118 63.62 -27.29 -7.25
CA SER A 118 62.94 -28.51 -7.72
C SER A 118 61.49 -28.73 -7.30
N SER A 119 60.57 -28.63 -8.24
CA SER A 119 59.82 -29.79 -8.74
C SER A 119 58.86 -29.37 -9.84
N THR A 120 58.86 -30.16 -10.92
CA THR A 120 57.78 -30.48 -11.87
C THR A 120 56.41 -29.87 -11.55
N TYR A 121 55.68 -29.27 -12.50
CA TYR A 121 54.94 -30.00 -13.52
C TYR A 121 54.77 -29.22 -14.85
N LEU A 122 54.59 -30.03 -15.89
CA LEU A 122 54.68 -29.78 -17.32
C LEU A 122 53.61 -28.84 -17.88
N ARG A 123 54.01 -28.01 -18.85
CA ARG A 123 53.14 -27.15 -19.69
C ARG A 123 52.97 -27.77 -21.08
N PRO A 124 51.77 -28.20 -21.51
CA PRO A 124 51.57 -28.61 -22.90
C PRO A 124 51.51 -27.39 -23.83
N LYS A 125 52.11 -27.52 -25.01
CA LYS A 125 52.29 -26.47 -26.02
C LYS A 125 51.03 -26.27 -26.87
N LYS A 126 50.86 -25.01 -27.30
CA LYS A 126 49.85 -24.47 -28.23
C LYS A 126 49.91 -25.17 -29.61
N LEU A 127 48.77 -25.52 -30.20
CA LEU A 127 48.62 -25.70 -31.65
C LEU A 127 47.16 -25.49 -32.10
N GLY A 128 46.98 -24.63 -33.12
CA GLY A 128 46.13 -24.89 -34.28
C GLY A 128 44.61 -24.73 -34.18
N PHE A 129 44.11 -23.72 -34.89
CA PHE A 129 42.73 -23.54 -35.33
C PHE A 129 42.33 -24.63 -36.36
N VAL A 130 41.22 -25.37 -36.19
CA VAL A 130 40.41 -25.90 -37.32
C VAL A 130 38.95 -26.09 -36.90
N ASN A 131 38.07 -25.62 -37.77
CA ASN A 131 36.61 -25.65 -37.72
C ASN A 131 36.09 -27.01 -38.21
N VAL A 132 35.29 -27.72 -37.41
CA VAL A 132 34.47 -28.84 -37.91
C VAL A 132 33.13 -28.90 -37.17
N LYS A 133 32.06 -28.66 -37.94
CA LYS A 133 30.65 -28.93 -37.65
C LYS A 133 30.45 -30.33 -37.06
N LEU A 134 29.66 -30.43 -35.98
CA LEU A 134 28.91 -31.65 -35.68
C LEU A 134 27.42 -31.33 -35.70
N PHE A 135 26.77 -31.82 -36.75
CA PHE A 135 25.33 -31.93 -36.92
C PHE A 135 24.90 -33.29 -36.37
N CYS A 136 23.85 -33.34 -35.54
CA CYS A 136 22.93 -34.48 -35.39
C CYS A 136 21.73 -34.00 -34.55
N THR A 137 20.65 -33.45 -35.13
CA THR A 137 19.44 -34.11 -35.68
C THR A 137 18.75 -35.13 -34.78
N THR A 138 17.90 -34.63 -33.88
CA THR A 138 16.54 -35.10 -33.49
C THR A 138 16.04 -34.05 -32.47
N GLY A 139 14.89 -33.39 -32.53
CA GLY A 139 13.66 -33.60 -33.26
C GLY A 139 12.51 -33.35 -32.29
N GLN A 140 12.18 -32.08 -31.98
CA GLN A 140 10.83 -31.64 -31.61
C GLN A 140 10.72 -30.11 -31.49
N LEU A 141 9.65 -29.61 -32.09
CA LEU A 141 9.30 -28.24 -32.45
C LEU A 141 8.92 -27.38 -31.23
N LEU A 142 9.49 -26.17 -31.15
CA LEU A 142 8.94 -25.04 -30.38
C LEU A 142 8.12 -24.15 -31.35
N PRO A 143 6.88 -23.76 -31.02
CA PRO A 143 6.10 -22.83 -31.85
C PRO A 143 6.64 -21.39 -31.74
N ALA A 144 6.79 -20.73 -32.89
CA ALA A 144 7.28 -19.36 -33.02
C ALA A 144 6.17 -18.31 -32.71
N PRO A 145 6.50 -17.17 -32.09
CA PRO A 145 5.59 -16.03 -31.98
C PRO A 145 5.57 -15.23 -33.29
N GLY A 146 4.41 -15.19 -33.93
CA GLY A 146 4.15 -14.38 -35.13
C GLY A 146 4.12 -12.88 -34.83
N ARG A 147 4.87 -12.11 -35.62
CA ARG A 147 4.71 -10.65 -35.76
C ARG A 147 3.75 -10.37 -36.92
N LYS A 148 2.59 -9.81 -36.62
CA LYS A 148 1.99 -8.56 -37.14
C LYS A 148 0.51 -8.54 -36.77
#